data_AF-A0A800KLR3-F1
#
_entry.id   AF-A0A800KLR3-F1
#
_cell.length_a   1.000
_cell.length_b   1.000
_cell.length_c   1.000
_cell.angle_alpha   90.00
_cell.angle_beta   90.00
_cell.angle_gamma   90.00
#
_symmetry.space_group_name_H-M   'P 1'
#
loop_
_entity.id
_entity.type
_entity.pdbx_description
1 polymer ?
#
loop_
_entity_poly.entity_id
_entity_poly.type
_entity_poly.pdbx_seq_one_letter_code
_entity_poly.pdbx_strand_id
1 'polypeptide(L)'
;MARMSEIPESPRVEGQVAIAGPLVNLALAAAGLLLLGLVGGWEGGMGPSIAHILESPTAFLTVFIAMNLMLGIFNLVPAFPMDGGRILRAFLARKRSYLEATEIAVRVGRYIALAMIFSFLIPPMNCSLPIIGVYIMWTGMRELWSVRLRHAGGGASPFGPGAGPMGGGPGGFRVDLSEHLRAFGRRGEQGAAPPESGRGDSSGRSAGGFSDEDLRRLEDEPGPLRRPPPD
;
A
#
# COMPACT_ATOMS: atom_id res chain seq x y z
N MET A 1 25.57 2.19 -17.97
CA MET A 1 24.38 1.99 -17.11
C MET A 1 24.63 2.69 -15.79
N ALA A 2 23.99 3.84 -15.59
CA ALA A 2 24.14 4.62 -14.36
C ALA A 2 23.58 3.82 -13.18
N ARG A 3 24.42 3.43 -12.23
CA ARG A 3 23.97 3.03 -10.90
C ARG A 3 23.33 4.28 -10.29
N MET A 4 22.00 4.34 -10.28
CA MET A 4 21.32 5.24 -9.36
C MET A 4 21.86 4.86 -7.99
N SER A 5 22.63 5.77 -7.39
CA SER A 5 22.95 5.75 -5.98
C SER A 5 21.64 5.50 -5.25
N GLU A 6 21.50 4.28 -4.72
CA GLU A 6 20.48 3.91 -3.77
C GLU A 6 20.60 4.96 -2.66
N ILE A 7 19.76 6.01 -2.70
CA ILE A 7 19.74 6.99 -1.62
C ILE A 7 19.20 6.17 -0.45
N PRO A 8 20.02 5.84 0.55
CA PRO A 8 19.51 5.16 1.71
C PRO A 8 18.62 6.20 2.37
N GLU A 9 17.30 6.04 2.26
CA GLU A 9 16.35 6.87 3.00
C GLU A 9 16.69 6.67 4.48
N SER A 10 17.42 7.62 5.06
CA SER A 10 17.84 7.46 6.43
C SER A 10 16.60 7.58 7.31
N PRO A 11 16.31 6.60 8.19
CA PRO A 11 15.10 6.63 9.01
C PRO A 11 15.01 7.91 9.87
N ARG A 12 16.16 8.51 10.18
CA ARG A 12 16.25 9.79 10.89
C ARG A 12 15.71 10.95 10.07
N VAL A 13 16.08 11.05 8.79
CA VAL A 13 15.57 12.10 7.88
C VAL A 13 14.07 11.91 7.67
N GLU A 14 13.61 10.68 7.48
CA GLU A 14 12.19 10.39 7.36
C GLU A 14 11.41 10.86 8.60
N GLY A 15 11.90 10.55 9.80
CA GLY A 15 11.30 10.99 11.06
C GLY A 15 11.31 12.51 11.24
N GLN A 16 12.37 13.20 10.80
CA GLN A 16 12.45 14.66 10.86
C GLN A 16 11.43 15.33 9.95
N VAL A 17 11.28 14.83 8.72
CA VAL A 17 10.27 15.32 7.76
C VAL A 17 8.86 15.06 8.31
N ALA A 18 8.62 13.88 8.89
CA ALA A 18 7.33 13.54 9.50
C ALA A 18 6.96 14.44 10.70
N ILE A 19 7.94 14.88 11.50
CA ILE A 19 7.70 15.82 12.61
C ILE A 19 7.37 17.24 12.10
N ALA A 20 7.86 17.63 10.92
CA ALA A 20 7.63 18.96 10.38
C ALA A 20 6.14 19.26 10.18
N GLY A 21 5.34 18.27 9.74
CA GLY A 21 3.90 18.44 9.54
C GLY A 21 3.15 18.86 10.80
N PRO A 22 3.16 18.05 11.88
CA PRO A 22 2.57 18.41 13.16
C PRO A 22 3.10 19.74 13.74
N LEU A 23 4.40 20.04 13.57
CA LEU A 23 4.97 21.31 14.05
C LEU A 23 4.41 22.52 13.30
N VAL A 24 4.24 22.43 11.98
CA VAL A 24 3.62 23.51 11.19
C VAL A 24 2.18 23.72 11.62
N ASN A 25 1.41 22.64 11.82
CA ASN A 25 0.05 22.73 12.32
C ASN A 25 -0.02 23.42 13.69
N LEU A 26 0.88 23.08 14.62
CA LEU A 26 0.98 23.74 15.93
C LEU A 26 1.38 25.21 15.81
N ALA A 27 2.31 25.55 14.90
CA ALA A 27 2.72 26.93 14.65
C ALA A 27 1.56 27.76 14.07
N LEU A 28 0.79 27.21 13.13
CA LEU A 28 -0.40 27.85 12.58
C LEU A 28 -1.48 28.05 13.65
N ALA A 29 -1.71 27.06 14.50
CA ALA A 29 -2.63 27.20 15.63
C ALA A 29 -2.18 28.28 16.62
N ALA A 30 -0.88 28.35 16.94
CA ALA A 30 -0.32 29.39 17.82
C ALA A 30 -0.42 30.79 17.20
N ALA A 31 -0.15 30.93 15.91
CA ALA A 31 -0.32 32.18 15.18
C ALA A 31 -1.79 32.61 15.15
N GLY A 32 -2.71 31.68 14.88
CA GLY A 32 -4.15 31.92 14.95
C GLY A 32 -4.60 32.38 16.33
N LEU A 33 -4.08 31.76 17.40
CA LEU A 33 -4.38 32.13 18.79
C LEU A 33 -3.91 33.54 19.12
N LEU A 34 -2.70 33.91 18.67
CA LEU A 34 -2.17 35.27 18.84
C LEU A 34 -3.04 36.30 18.11
N LEU A 35 -3.42 36.02 16.85
CA LEU A 35 -4.33 36.88 16.09
C LEU A 35 -5.71 36.99 16.75
N LEU A 36 -6.25 35.89 17.27
CA LEU A 36 -7.54 35.88 17.96
C LEU A 36 -7.52 36.78 19.20
N GLY A 37 -6.41 36.76 19.96
CA GLY A 37 -6.20 37.67 21.09
C GLY A 37 -6.15 39.15 20.72
N LEU A 38 -5.73 39.48 19.49
CA LEU A 38 -5.68 40.86 18.99
C LEU A 38 -7.03 41.37 18.48
N VAL A 39 -7.87 40.49 17.92
CA VAL A 39 -9.08 40.88 17.18
C VAL A 39 -10.35 40.88 18.04
N GLY A 40 -10.39 40.15 19.14
CA GLY A 40 -11.59 40.13 19.99
C GLY A 40 -11.68 39.02 21.03
N GLY A 41 -10.70 38.13 21.12
CA GLY A 41 -10.70 37.02 22.06
C GLY A 41 -11.56 35.85 21.63
N TRP A 42 -11.73 34.88 22.52
CA TRP A 42 -12.42 33.63 22.23
C TRP A 42 -13.94 33.79 22.30
N GLU A 43 -14.64 33.57 21.18
CA GLU A 43 -16.10 33.48 21.16
C GLU A 43 -16.54 32.11 21.70
N GLY A 44 -17.22 32.10 22.85
CA GLY A 44 -17.80 30.89 23.43
C GLY A 44 -19.13 30.53 22.78
N GLY A 45 -19.23 29.35 22.18
CA GLY A 45 -20.47 28.82 21.61
C GLY A 45 -20.32 27.39 21.07
N MET A 46 -21.41 26.62 21.04
CA MET A 46 -21.43 25.31 20.36
C MET A 46 -21.40 25.53 18.85
N GLY A 47 -20.21 25.36 18.24
CA GLY A 47 -20.03 25.23 16.79
C GLY A 47 -20.61 26.37 15.95
N PRO A 48 -19.83 27.37 15.55
CA PRO A 48 -20.37 28.47 14.74
C PRO A 48 -20.97 27.94 13.44
N SER A 49 -22.11 28.50 13.05
CA SER A 49 -22.73 28.17 11.75
C SER A 49 -21.81 28.58 10.60
N ILE A 50 -21.96 27.97 9.43
CA ILE A 50 -21.14 28.33 8.26
C ILE A 50 -21.26 29.82 7.93
N ALA A 51 -22.47 30.39 8.03
CA ALA A 51 -22.68 31.83 7.85
C ALA A 51 -21.87 32.66 8.86
N HIS A 52 -21.90 32.29 10.14
CA HIS A 52 -21.14 32.99 11.19
C HIS A 52 -19.63 32.89 10.99
N ILE A 53 -19.13 31.75 10.51
CA ILE A 53 -17.70 31.57 10.18
C ILE A 53 -17.26 32.53 9.07
N LEU A 54 -18.12 32.83 8.10
CA LEU A 54 -17.80 33.71 6.97
C LEU A 54 -17.89 35.19 7.32
N GLU A 55 -18.77 35.54 8.27
CA GLU A 55 -19.03 36.94 8.66
C GLU A 55 -18.15 37.40 9.82
N SER A 56 -17.77 36.49 10.73
CA SER A 56 -17.03 36.81 11.95
C SER A 56 -15.57 36.35 11.87
N PRO A 57 -14.59 37.28 11.90
CA PRO A 57 -13.17 36.95 11.93
C PRO A 57 -12.75 36.09 13.15
N THR A 58 -13.35 36.34 14.32
CA THR A 58 -13.10 35.60 15.56
C THR A 58 -13.61 34.16 15.46
N ALA A 59 -14.77 33.95 14.85
CA ALA A 59 -15.32 32.62 14.59
C ALA A 59 -14.46 31.84 13.59
N PHE A 60 -14.04 32.48 12.50
CA PHE A 60 -13.11 31.90 11.53
C PHE A 60 -11.81 31.45 12.20
N LEU A 61 -11.17 32.33 12.97
CA LEU A 61 -9.92 32.03 13.67
C LEU A 61 -10.08 30.90 14.69
N THR A 62 -11.21 30.85 15.41
CA THR A 62 -11.51 29.78 16.37
C THR A 62 -11.56 28.41 15.67
N VAL A 63 -12.27 28.30 14.55
CA VAL A 63 -12.33 27.06 13.76
C VAL A 63 -10.97 26.75 13.14
N PHE A 64 -10.26 27.74 12.62
CA PHE A 64 -8.91 27.57 12.05
C PHE A 64 -7.93 26.99 13.07
N ILE A 65 -7.91 27.51 14.30
CA ILE A 65 -7.07 27.00 15.39
C ILE A 65 -7.48 25.55 15.70
N ALA A 66 -8.78 25.29 15.89
CA ALA A 66 -9.27 23.95 16.21
C ALA A 66 -8.90 22.92 15.13
N MET A 67 -9.02 23.28 13.85
CA MET A 67 -8.66 22.40 12.73
C MET A 67 -7.17 22.12 12.67
N ASN A 68 -6.32 23.13 12.84
CA ASN A 68 -4.87 22.93 12.87
C ASN A 68 -4.44 22.06 14.07
N LEU A 69 -5.01 22.29 15.25
CA LEU A 69 -4.75 21.44 16.42
C LEU A 69 -5.20 20.00 16.17
N MET A 70 -6.41 19.81 15.64
CA MET A 70 -6.90 18.48 15.28
C MET A 70 -5.98 17.80 14.26
N LEU A 71 -5.63 18.46 13.16
CA LEU A 71 -4.71 17.93 12.15
C LEU A 71 -3.34 17.59 12.74
N GLY A 72 -2.80 18.45 13.61
CA GLY A 72 -1.55 18.20 14.33
C GLY A 72 -1.61 16.96 15.22
N ILE A 73 -2.67 16.83 16.02
CA ILE A 73 -2.88 15.69 16.93
C ILE A 73 -3.12 14.40 16.14
N PHE A 74 -3.98 14.43 15.12
CA PHE A 74 -4.24 13.28 14.27
C PHE A 74 -2.98 12.81 13.55
N ASN A 75 -2.15 13.74 13.04
CA ASN A 75 -0.89 13.37 12.41
C ASN A 75 0.13 12.78 13.39
N LEU A 76 -0.02 12.94 14.71
CA LEU A 76 0.86 12.30 15.71
C LEU A 76 0.40 10.90 16.11
N VAL A 77 -0.78 10.44 15.66
CA VAL A 77 -1.27 9.10 15.96
C VAL A 77 -0.32 8.04 15.37
N PRO A 78 0.13 7.05 16.16
CA PRO A 78 1.15 6.08 15.73
C PRO A 78 0.54 4.96 14.85
N ALA A 79 -0.02 5.33 13.71
CA ALA A 79 -0.51 4.42 12.69
C ALA A 79 -0.25 4.96 11.28
N PHE A 80 -0.01 4.08 10.32
CA PHE A 80 0.04 4.48 8.91
C PHE A 80 -1.38 4.80 8.40
N PRO A 81 -1.54 5.77 7.48
CA PRO A 81 -0.51 6.53 6.77
C PRO A 81 -0.07 7.83 7.47
N MET A 82 -0.47 8.06 8.72
CA MET A 82 -0.20 9.30 9.44
C MET A 82 1.28 9.45 9.77
N ASP A 83 1.73 10.70 9.94
CA ASP A 83 3.14 11.02 10.21
C ASP A 83 3.64 10.33 11.49
N GLY A 84 2.78 10.14 12.49
CA GLY A 84 3.06 9.47 13.75
C GLY A 84 3.53 8.02 13.57
N GLY A 85 3.04 7.31 12.54
CA GLY A 85 3.54 5.99 12.16
C GLY A 85 5.00 6.04 11.70
N ARG A 86 5.37 7.05 10.91
CA ARG A 86 6.74 7.30 10.44
C ARG A 86 7.66 7.75 11.57
N ILE A 87 7.15 8.59 12.47
CA ILE A 87 7.87 9.04 13.69
C ILE A 87 8.17 7.84 14.59
N LEU A 88 7.17 7.00 14.86
CA LEU A 88 7.34 5.79 15.66
C LEU A 88 8.36 4.84 15.02
N ARG A 89 8.25 4.61 13.70
CA ARG A 89 9.21 3.80 12.95
C ARG A 89 10.63 4.36 13.06
N ALA A 90 10.83 5.65 12.80
CA ALA A 90 12.11 6.32 12.87
C ALA A 90 12.74 6.23 14.27
N PHE A 91 11.92 6.32 15.31
CA PHE A 91 12.35 6.14 16.70
C PHE A 91 12.79 4.70 16.99
N LEU A 92 12.00 3.71 16.57
CA LEU A 92 12.30 2.28 16.75
C LEU A 92 13.53 1.83 15.96
N ALA A 93 13.72 2.37 14.76
CA ALA A 93 14.85 2.09 13.88
C ALA A 93 16.21 2.53 14.45
N ARG A 94 16.24 3.24 15.59
CA ARG A 94 17.47 3.53 16.34
C ARG A 94 18.04 2.30 17.05
N LYS A 95 17.19 1.32 17.38
CA LYS A 95 17.56 0.12 18.16
C LYS A 95 17.26 -1.19 17.44
N ARG A 96 16.56 -1.13 16.30
CA ARG A 96 16.02 -2.27 15.55
C ARG A 96 16.28 -2.09 14.06
N SER A 97 16.17 -3.16 13.28
CA SER A 97 16.24 -3.04 11.82
C SER A 97 15.05 -2.21 11.30
N TYR A 98 15.19 -1.60 10.12
CA TYR A 98 14.11 -0.81 9.52
C TYR A 98 12.85 -1.64 9.25
N LEU A 99 13.04 -2.89 8.85
CA LEU A 99 11.94 -3.84 8.67
C LEU A 99 11.22 -4.14 10.00
N GLU A 100 11.97 -4.48 11.05
CA GLU A 100 11.39 -4.74 12.38
C GLU A 100 10.66 -3.50 12.93
N ALA A 101 11.23 -2.30 12.75
CA ALA A 101 10.62 -1.06 13.16
C ALA A 101 9.29 -0.80 12.42
N THR A 102 9.24 -1.08 11.11
CA THR A 102 8.03 -0.99 10.31
C THR A 102 6.97 -1.99 10.76
N GLU A 103 7.36 -3.24 11.04
CA GLU A 103 6.45 -4.27 11.54
C GLU A 103 5.81 -3.90 12.87
N ILE A 104 6.60 -3.33 13.79
CA ILE A 104 6.09 -2.85 15.07
C ILE A 104 5.15 -1.66 14.86
N ALA A 105 5.51 -0.68 14.03
CA ALA A 105 4.66 0.48 13.74
C ALA A 105 3.31 0.08 13.12
N VAL A 106 3.31 -0.85 12.16
CA VAL A 106 2.10 -1.42 11.55
C VAL A 106 1.28 -2.19 12.59
N ARG A 107 1.93 -2.92 13.50
CA ARG A 107 1.24 -3.65 14.58
C ARG A 107 0.55 -2.69 15.56
N VAL A 108 1.19 -1.59 15.95
CA VAL A 108 0.57 -0.55 16.78
C VAL A 108 -0.63 0.06 16.07
N GLY A 109 -0.46 0.44 14.79
CA GLY A 109 -1.57 0.96 13.98
C GLY A 109 -2.73 -0.02 13.83
N ARG A 110 -2.44 -1.33 13.76
CA ARG A 110 -3.46 -2.39 13.76
C ARG A 110 -4.29 -2.41 15.04
N TYR A 111 -3.68 -2.25 16.21
CA TYR A 111 -4.43 -2.20 17.47
C TYR A 111 -5.36 -0.97 17.52
N ILE A 112 -4.88 0.18 17.03
CA ILE A 112 -5.69 1.40 16.91
C ILE A 112 -6.86 1.17 15.95
N ALA A 113 -6.59 0.62 14.76
CA ALA A 113 -7.60 0.28 13.77
C ALA A 113 -8.67 -0.68 14.32
N LEU A 114 -8.27 -1.71 15.05
CA LEU A 114 -9.19 -2.65 15.69
C LEU A 114 -10.05 -1.93 16.73
N ALA A 115 -9.47 -1.07 17.56
CA ALA A 115 -10.25 -0.28 18.53
C ALA A 115 -11.30 0.60 17.83
N MET A 116 -10.96 1.23 16.70
CA MET A 116 -11.90 2.03 15.90
C MET A 116 -12.98 1.19 15.19
N ILE A 117 -12.68 -0.05 14.84
CA ILE A 117 -13.67 -0.98 14.28
C ILE A 117 -14.64 -1.44 15.37
N PHE A 118 -14.10 -1.83 16.54
CA PHE A 118 -14.91 -2.31 17.65
C PHE A 118 -15.68 -1.20 18.36
N SER A 119 -15.30 0.08 18.19
CA SER A 119 -16.07 1.19 18.76
C SER A 119 -17.50 1.26 18.21
N PHE A 120 -17.78 0.65 17.05
CA PHE A 120 -19.14 0.55 16.51
C PHE A 120 -20.09 -0.28 17.38
N LEU A 121 -19.57 -1.20 18.20
CA LEU A 121 -20.38 -1.99 19.13
C LEU A 121 -20.85 -1.15 20.33
N ILE A 122 -20.29 0.05 20.52
CA ILE A 122 -20.62 0.96 21.62
C ILE A 122 -21.54 2.06 21.07
N PRO A 123 -22.75 2.25 21.62
CA PRO A 123 -23.61 3.37 21.26
C PRO A 123 -22.94 4.73 21.59
N PRO A 124 -23.07 5.75 20.73
CA PRO A 124 -23.77 5.77 19.45
C PRO A 124 -22.98 5.06 18.34
N MET A 125 -23.66 4.23 17.55
CA MET A 125 -23.08 3.36 16.52
C MET A 125 -22.56 4.19 15.32
N ASN A 126 -21.37 4.77 15.47
CA ASN A 126 -20.75 5.62 14.46
C ASN A 126 -20.09 4.79 13.35
N CYS A 127 -20.69 4.74 12.16
CA CYS A 127 -20.17 3.99 11.01
C CYS A 127 -18.84 4.53 10.47
N SER A 128 -18.51 5.80 10.74
CA SER A 128 -17.29 6.44 10.23
C SER A 128 -16.01 5.84 10.82
N LEU A 129 -15.99 5.51 12.11
CA LEU A 129 -14.79 5.01 12.78
C LEU A 129 -14.33 3.64 12.25
N PRO A 130 -15.22 2.64 12.05
CA PRO A 130 -14.84 1.38 11.43
C PRO A 130 -14.28 1.53 10.01
N ILE A 131 -14.85 2.44 9.21
CA ILE A 131 -14.37 2.70 7.85
C ILE A 131 -12.92 3.22 7.90
N ILE A 132 -12.64 4.18 8.79
CA ILE A 132 -11.29 4.69 9.00
C ILE A 132 -10.36 3.58 9.53
N GLY A 133 -10.83 2.74 10.46
CA GLY A 133 -10.06 1.61 10.98
C GLY A 133 -9.65 0.62 9.88
N VAL A 134 -10.58 0.27 8.99
CA VAL A 134 -10.29 -0.59 7.82
C VAL A 134 -9.27 0.07 6.90
N TYR A 135 -9.38 1.38 6.66
CA TYR A 135 -8.43 2.14 5.86
C TYR A 135 -7.01 2.15 6.48
N ILE A 136 -6.89 2.36 7.80
CA ILE A 136 -5.62 2.27 8.54
C ILE A 136 -5.01 0.87 8.41
N MET A 137 -5.83 -0.18 8.54
CA MET A 137 -5.35 -1.55 8.36
C MET A 137 -4.78 -1.78 6.95
N TRP A 138 -5.49 -1.31 5.93
CA TRP A 138 -5.09 -1.47 4.54
C TRP A 138 -3.80 -0.72 4.23
N THR A 139 -3.68 0.53 4.66
CA THR A 139 -2.48 1.35 4.44
C THR A 139 -1.26 0.83 5.21
N GLY A 140 -1.42 0.40 6.46
CA GLY A 140 -0.33 -0.23 7.22
C GLY A 140 0.16 -1.52 6.55
N MET A 141 -0.76 -2.33 6.02
CA MET A 141 -0.40 -3.51 5.23
C MET A 141 0.41 -3.14 3.99
N ARG A 142 -0.02 -2.12 3.23
CA ARG A 142 0.70 -1.62 2.04
C ARG A 142 2.12 -1.19 2.37
N GLU A 143 2.31 -0.49 3.49
CA GLU A 143 3.64 -0.05 3.92
C GLU A 143 4.54 -1.24 4.29
N LEU A 144 4.00 -2.25 4.98
CA LEU A 144 4.78 -3.43 5.33
C LEU A 144 5.24 -4.19 4.07
N TRP A 145 4.35 -4.37 3.09
CA TRP A 145 4.69 -5.02 1.83
C TRP A 145 5.76 -4.25 1.06
N SER A 146 5.67 -2.92 1.02
CA SER A 146 6.65 -2.08 0.32
C SER A 146 8.06 -2.27 0.91
N VAL A 147 8.18 -2.31 2.23
CA VAL A 147 9.46 -2.49 2.92
C VAL A 147 9.97 -3.93 2.77
N ARG A 148 9.09 -4.94 2.89
CA ARG A 148 9.49 -6.36 2.71
C ARG A 148 10.01 -6.66 1.32
N LEU A 149 9.39 -6.10 0.28
CA LEU A 149 9.84 -6.29 -1.10
C LEU A 149 11.23 -5.69 -1.33
N ARG A 150 11.52 -4.53 -0.73
CA ARG A 150 12.86 -3.92 -0.79
C ARG A 150 13.92 -4.80 -0.13
N HIS A 151 13.58 -5.46 0.97
CA HIS A 151 14.50 -6.39 1.65
C HIS A 151 14.61 -7.75 0.92
N ALA A 152 13.54 -8.19 0.25
CA ALA A 152 13.52 -9.42 -0.56
C ALA A 152 14.27 -9.25 -1.89
N GLY A 153 14.25 -8.06 -2.49
CA GLY A 153 14.97 -7.71 -3.72
C GLY A 153 16.50 -7.74 -3.60
N GLY A 154 17.04 -7.88 -2.38
CA GLY A 154 18.45 -8.16 -2.12
C GLY A 154 18.87 -9.62 -2.31
N GLY A 155 17.98 -10.53 -2.73
CA GLY A 155 18.39 -11.90 -3.09
C GLY A 155 17.32 -12.99 -3.18
N ALA A 156 16.04 -12.73 -2.91
CA ALA A 156 15.01 -13.76 -3.02
C ALA A 156 13.66 -13.15 -3.42
N SER A 157 13.26 -13.35 -4.68
CA SER A 157 11.90 -13.06 -5.10
C SER A 157 10.90 -13.91 -4.28
N PRO A 158 9.81 -13.30 -3.75
CA PRO A 158 8.79 -14.03 -2.98
C PRO A 158 8.05 -15.11 -3.79
N PHE A 159 8.24 -15.12 -5.10
CA PHE A 159 7.68 -16.09 -6.06
C PHE A 159 8.78 -16.80 -6.86
N GLY A 160 10.03 -16.75 -6.38
CA GLY A 160 11.14 -17.44 -7.02
C GLY A 160 11.07 -18.96 -6.83
N PRO A 161 11.76 -19.75 -7.67
CA PRO A 161 11.80 -21.21 -7.58
C PRO A 161 12.34 -21.79 -6.25
N GLY A 162 12.73 -20.94 -5.30
CA GLY A 162 13.18 -21.29 -3.94
C GLY A 162 12.45 -20.53 -2.83
N ALA A 163 11.28 -19.93 -3.10
CA ALA A 163 10.45 -19.31 -2.08
C ALA A 163 9.97 -20.38 -1.09
N GLY A 164 10.72 -20.54 0.01
CA GLY A 164 10.31 -21.34 1.15
C GLY A 164 8.95 -20.85 1.66
N PRO A 165 8.07 -21.75 2.14
CA PRO A 165 6.73 -21.37 2.52
C PRO A 165 6.80 -20.30 3.61
N MET A 166 6.08 -19.19 3.36
CA MET A 166 5.76 -18.14 4.32
C MET A 166 5.74 -18.71 5.75
N GLY A 167 6.64 -18.20 6.59
CA GLY A 167 6.91 -18.72 7.93
C GLY A 167 5.62 -19.08 8.67
N GLY A 168 5.42 -20.38 8.83
CA GLY A 168 4.52 -20.92 9.82
C GLY A 168 5.03 -20.48 11.19
N GLY A 169 4.19 -19.72 11.90
CA GLY A 169 4.17 -19.85 13.34
C GLY A 169 3.89 -21.32 13.71
N PRO A 170 4.26 -21.76 14.93
CA PRO A 170 4.02 -23.14 15.34
C PRO A 170 2.49 -23.37 15.38
N GLY A 171 1.96 -24.11 14.39
CA GLY A 171 0.54 -24.50 14.33
C GLY A 171 -0.17 -24.39 12.96
N GLY A 172 0.49 -23.95 11.89
CA GLY A 172 -0.17 -23.83 10.56
C GLY A 172 -0.33 -25.17 9.83
N PHE A 173 -1.58 -25.59 9.62
CA PHE A 173 -1.97 -26.75 8.79
C PHE A 173 -1.44 -26.61 7.36
N ARG A 174 -0.56 -27.53 6.94
CA ARG A 174 0.01 -27.58 5.60
C ARG A 174 -0.88 -28.41 4.69
N VAL A 175 -1.51 -27.78 3.71
CA VAL A 175 -2.11 -28.50 2.57
C VAL A 175 -1.05 -28.56 1.48
N ASP A 176 -0.43 -29.73 1.31
CA ASP A 176 0.55 -29.95 0.27
C ASP A 176 -0.15 -30.17 -1.08
N LEU A 177 -0.32 -29.09 -1.83
CA LEU A 177 -0.95 -29.10 -3.15
C LEU A 177 -0.10 -29.83 -4.20
N SER A 178 1.19 -30.05 -3.92
CA SER A 178 2.13 -30.71 -4.85
C SER A 178 1.82 -32.20 -5.00
N GLU A 179 1.25 -32.82 -3.97
CA GLU A 179 0.86 -34.24 -3.99
C GLU A 179 -0.42 -34.45 -4.82
N HIS A 180 -1.38 -33.53 -4.70
CA HIS A 180 -2.64 -33.56 -5.46
C HIS A 180 -2.43 -33.34 -6.97
N LEU A 181 -1.52 -32.43 -7.35
CA LEU A 181 -1.21 -32.18 -8.75
C LEU A 181 -0.47 -33.35 -9.41
N ARG A 182 0.37 -34.08 -8.65
CA ARG A 182 1.02 -35.32 -9.13
C ARG A 182 0.02 -36.45 -9.36
N ALA A 183 -1.04 -36.53 -8.55
CA ALA A 183 -2.12 -37.49 -8.75
C ALA A 183 -2.95 -37.18 -10.02
N PHE A 184 -3.09 -35.91 -10.37
CA PHE A 184 -3.83 -35.48 -11.57
C PHE A 184 -3.03 -35.72 -12.86
N GLY A 185 -1.70 -35.51 -12.84
CA GLY A 185 -0.82 -35.70 -14.00
C GLY A 185 -0.73 -37.15 -14.50
N ARG A 186 -0.84 -38.14 -13.61
CA ARG A 186 -0.76 -39.57 -14.00
C ARG A 186 -2.01 -40.12 -14.69
N ARG A 187 -3.15 -39.41 -14.65
CA ARG A 187 -4.37 -39.83 -15.36
C ARG A 187 -4.37 -39.47 -16.84
N GLY A 188 -3.50 -38.55 -17.28
CA GLY A 188 -3.41 -38.13 -18.68
C GLY A 188 -2.63 -39.10 -19.58
N GLU A 189 -1.80 -39.98 -19.01
CA GLU A 189 -0.87 -40.82 -19.79
C GLU A 189 -1.30 -42.30 -19.92
N GLN A 190 -2.36 -42.75 -19.25
CA GLN A 190 -2.79 -44.17 -19.29
C GLN A 190 -3.88 -44.50 -20.33
N GLY A 191 -4.17 -43.58 -21.26
CA GLY A 191 -5.29 -43.72 -22.19
C GLY A 191 -4.98 -44.10 -23.65
N ALA A 192 -3.71 -44.17 -24.08
CA ALA A 192 -3.40 -44.34 -25.50
C ALA A 192 -2.62 -45.64 -25.76
N ALA A 193 -3.33 -46.73 -26.01
CA ALA A 193 -2.78 -47.90 -26.69
C ALA A 193 -2.45 -47.53 -28.16
N PRO A 194 -1.33 -48.00 -28.74
CA PRO A 194 -1.02 -47.73 -30.14
C PRO A 194 -1.81 -48.68 -31.04
N PRO A 195 -2.52 -48.21 -32.09
CA PRO A 195 -3.10 -49.10 -33.07
C PRO A 195 -2.03 -49.54 -34.09
N GLU A 196 -2.17 -50.80 -34.49
CA GLU A 196 -1.29 -51.52 -35.40
C GLU A 196 -1.23 -50.95 -36.83
N SER A 197 -0.18 -51.38 -37.51
CA SER A 197 0.22 -51.13 -38.89
C SER A 197 -0.91 -51.08 -39.94
N GLY A 198 -0.87 -50.03 -40.77
CA GLY A 198 -1.52 -49.97 -42.07
C GLY A 198 -0.69 -49.14 -43.04
N ARG A 199 -0.13 -49.80 -44.07
CA ARG A 199 0.49 -49.16 -45.25
C ARG A 199 -0.55 -48.32 -45.99
N GLY A 200 -0.24 -47.06 -46.26
CA GLY A 200 -1.04 -46.20 -47.14
C GLY A 200 -0.29 -44.89 -47.42
N ASP A 201 -0.12 -44.61 -48.71
CA ASP A 201 0.72 -43.59 -49.31
C ASP A 201 0.07 -42.19 -49.33
N SER A 202 0.93 -41.18 -49.46
CA SER A 202 0.72 -39.83 -50.01
C SER A 202 0.06 -38.73 -49.18
N SER A 203 0.83 -37.65 -49.07
CA SER A 203 0.43 -36.23 -49.13
C SER A 203 -0.21 -35.57 -47.90
N GLY A 204 0.54 -34.61 -47.34
CA GLY A 204 0.04 -33.29 -46.99
C GLY A 204 -0.87 -33.17 -45.76
N ARG A 205 -0.27 -32.78 -44.63
CA ARG A 205 -0.54 -31.51 -43.90
C ARG A 205 0.02 -31.62 -42.49
N SER A 206 1.12 -30.90 -42.26
CA SER A 206 1.63 -30.56 -40.94
C SER A 206 0.66 -29.58 -40.28
N ALA A 207 0.18 -29.94 -39.08
CA ALA A 207 -0.69 -29.12 -38.28
C ALA A 207 0.12 -28.03 -37.55
N GLY A 208 -0.12 -26.77 -37.91
CA GLY A 208 -0.31 -25.71 -36.90
C GLY A 208 0.85 -24.77 -36.56
N GLY A 209 1.87 -24.64 -37.40
CA GLY A 209 2.85 -23.54 -37.30
C GLY A 209 2.66 -22.55 -38.45
N PHE A 210 2.54 -21.26 -38.15
CA PHE A 210 2.57 -20.21 -39.18
C PHE A 210 3.87 -20.33 -39.97
N SER A 211 3.79 -20.35 -41.29
CA SER A 211 4.99 -20.44 -42.12
C SER A 211 5.74 -19.11 -42.12
N ASP A 212 7.06 -19.13 -42.32
CA ASP A 212 7.87 -17.89 -42.39
C ASP A 212 7.39 -16.94 -43.51
N GLU A 213 6.69 -17.46 -44.52
CA GLU A 213 6.06 -16.66 -45.56
C GLU A 213 4.79 -15.93 -45.06
N ASP A 214 4.03 -16.54 -44.15
CA ASP A 214 2.88 -15.90 -43.52
C ASP A 214 3.30 -14.76 -42.59
N LEU A 215 4.44 -14.93 -41.89
CA LEU A 215 5.01 -13.88 -41.05
C LEU A 215 5.50 -12.68 -41.86
N ARG A 216 6.12 -12.92 -43.02
CA ARG A 216 6.56 -11.84 -43.92
C ARG A 216 5.39 -11.05 -44.50
N ARG A 217 4.27 -11.73 -44.80
CA ARG A 217 3.05 -11.05 -45.26
C ARG A 217 2.43 -10.14 -44.20
N LEU A 218 2.59 -10.46 -42.91
CA LEU A 218 2.10 -9.62 -41.80
C LEU A 218 3.01 -8.41 -41.54
N GLU A 219 4.29 -8.47 -41.91
CA GLU A 219 5.21 -7.32 -41.81
C GLU A 219 4.96 -6.27 -42.91
N ASP A 220 4.45 -6.70 -44.07
CA ASP A 220 4.13 -5.82 -45.21
C ASP A 220 2.73 -5.16 -45.13
N GLU A 221 1.86 -5.57 -44.20
CA GLU A 221 0.60 -4.85 -43.97
C GLU A 221 0.85 -3.58 -43.13
N PRO A 222 0.49 -2.38 -43.62
CA PRO A 222 0.62 -1.15 -42.87
C PRO A 222 -0.38 -1.12 -41.71
N GLY A 223 0.05 -1.61 -40.55
CA GLY A 223 -0.74 -1.60 -39.32
C GLY A 223 -1.10 -0.17 -38.86
N PRO A 224 -2.24 0.01 -38.17
CA PRO A 224 -2.86 1.32 -37.88
C PRO A 224 -2.09 2.21 -36.89
N LEU A 225 -0.86 1.85 -36.52
CA LEU A 225 -0.06 2.55 -35.50
C LEU A 225 1.29 3.06 -36.01
N ARG A 226 1.53 3.09 -37.34
CA ARG A 226 2.71 3.76 -37.87
C ARG A 226 2.53 5.28 -37.74
N ARG A 227 3.27 5.88 -36.79
CA ARG A 227 3.34 7.35 -36.64
C ARG A 227 3.89 7.97 -37.93
N PRO A 228 3.31 9.08 -38.41
CA PRO A 228 3.86 9.77 -39.57
C PRO A 228 5.28 10.29 -39.26
N PRO A 229 6.18 10.32 -40.27
CA PRO A 229 7.51 10.89 -40.11
C PRO A 229 7.41 12.40 -39.82
N PRO A 230 8.35 12.97 -39.06
CA PRO A 230 8.38 14.38 -38.76
C PRO A 230 8.74 15.20 -40.01
N ASP A 231 7.94 16.22 -40.30
CA ASP A 231 8.26 17.30 -41.24
C ASP A 231 9.38 18.21 -40.71
#